data_AF-A0AAW1YHY8-F1
#
_entry.id   AF-A0AAW1YHY8-F1
#
_cell.length_a   1.000
_cell.length_b   1.000
_cell.length_c   1.000
_cell.angle_alpha   90.00
_cell.angle_beta   90.00
_cell.angle_gamma   90.00
#
_symmetry.space_group_name_H-M   'P 1'
#
loop_
_entity.id
_entity.type
_entity.pdbx_description
1 polymer ?
#
loop_
_entity_poly.entity_id
_entity_poly.type
_entity_poly.pdbx_seq_one_letter_code
_entity_poly.pdbx_strand_id
1 'polypeptide(L)'
;MGAMSGSIPWYTMMVLHKRSPFFQRVDDTLGVFHTHAVAGVLGGLLSGFFARPNLLRMMYRSNRYGPGLLYCIKDRNLSRGLRQMWFQILGALFIIAWNAVVTSLICFLISRIVDLRMKEEELDIGDDAVHGEEAYALWGDGEKTPASIRKHMRIPSIGRRQK
;
A
#
# COMPACT_ATOMS: atom_id res chain seq x y z
N MET A 1 -5.26 -21.63 0.15
CA MET A 1 -5.00 -20.24 0.56
C MET A 1 -3.68 -19.73 0.02
N GLY A 2 -2.53 -20.35 0.34
CA GLY A 2 -1.21 -19.89 -0.10
C GLY A 2 -1.08 -19.60 -1.61
N ALA A 3 -1.56 -20.50 -2.48
CA ALA A 3 -1.53 -20.28 -3.93
C ALA A 3 -2.26 -18.99 -4.36
N MET A 4 -3.44 -18.72 -3.78
CA MET A 4 -4.22 -17.51 -4.08
C MET A 4 -3.56 -16.26 -3.47
N SER A 5 -3.02 -16.37 -2.25
CA SER A 5 -2.32 -15.30 -1.56
C SER A 5 -0.99 -14.93 -2.21
N GLY A 6 -0.39 -15.81 -3.01
CA GLY A 6 0.76 -15.48 -3.86
C GLY A 6 0.33 -14.91 -5.22
N SER A 7 -0.58 -15.58 -5.92
CA SER A 7 -0.92 -15.23 -7.31
C SER A 7 -1.72 -13.94 -7.45
N ILE A 8 -2.68 -13.67 -6.56
CA ILE A 8 -3.56 -12.49 -6.65
C ILE A 8 -2.78 -11.21 -6.33
N PRO A 9 -2.09 -11.07 -5.19
CA PRO A 9 -1.25 -9.89 -4.94
C PRO A 9 -0.24 -9.65 -6.05
N TRP A 10 0.47 -10.70 -6.50
CA TRP A 10 1.41 -10.60 -7.61
C TRP A 10 0.75 -10.07 -8.87
N TYR A 11 -0.42 -10.60 -9.25
CA TYR A 11 -1.16 -10.13 -10.42
C TYR A 11 -1.58 -8.67 -10.27
N THR A 12 -2.09 -8.28 -9.09
CA THR A 12 -2.51 -6.90 -8.87
C THR A 12 -1.34 -5.91 -8.93
N MET A 13 -0.18 -6.31 -8.42
CA MET A 13 1.04 -5.50 -8.41
C MET A 13 1.70 -5.43 -9.80
N MET A 14 1.81 -6.55 -10.52
CA MET A 14 2.56 -6.62 -11.78
C MET A 14 1.74 -6.26 -13.01
N VAL A 15 0.45 -6.56 -13.00
CA VAL A 15 -0.41 -6.42 -14.18
C VAL A 15 -1.42 -5.29 -13.98
N LEU A 16 -2.21 -5.35 -12.90
CA LEU A 16 -3.31 -4.40 -12.70
C LEU A 16 -2.80 -2.97 -12.43
N HIS A 17 -1.77 -2.82 -11.59
CA HIS A 17 -1.15 -1.53 -11.31
C HIS A 17 -0.65 -0.87 -12.60
N LYS A 18 0.02 -1.63 -13.48
CA LYS A 18 0.56 -1.11 -14.75
C LYS A 18 -0.51 -0.77 -15.79
N ARG A 19 -1.72 -1.34 -15.71
CA ARG A 19 -2.78 -1.09 -16.70
C ARG A 19 -3.81 -0.07 -16.26
N SER A 20 -3.94 0.20 -14.97
CA SER A 20 -4.98 1.08 -14.45
C SER A 20 -4.43 2.48 -14.18
N PRO A 21 -4.97 3.53 -14.83
CA PRO A 21 -4.54 4.90 -14.57
C PRO A 21 -4.83 5.35 -13.14
N PHE A 22 -5.79 4.72 -12.46
CA PHE A 22 -6.09 4.99 -11.07
C PHE A 22 -4.93 4.54 -10.15
N PHE A 23 -4.45 3.30 -10.33
CA PHE A 23 -3.38 2.77 -9.49
C PHE A 23 -2.02 3.42 -9.78
N GLN A 24 -1.76 3.85 -11.01
CA GLN A 24 -0.55 4.62 -11.36
C GLN A 24 -0.50 6.01 -10.71
N ARG A 25 -1.64 6.56 -10.29
CA ARG A 25 -1.68 7.85 -9.60
C ARG A 25 -1.36 7.74 -8.11
N VAL A 26 -1.36 6.52 -7.57
CA VAL A 26 -1.05 6.24 -6.17
C VAL A 26 0.41 5.85 -6.08
N ASP A 27 1.19 6.67 -5.38
CA ASP A 27 2.61 6.43 -5.13
C ASP A 27 2.78 5.39 -4.00
N ASP A 28 2.80 4.11 -4.37
CA ASP A 28 3.02 2.95 -3.47
C ASP A 28 4.41 2.35 -3.71
N THR A 29 5.44 3.04 -3.20
CA THR A 29 6.86 2.75 -3.47
C THR A 29 7.30 1.32 -3.14
N LEU A 30 6.74 0.73 -2.07
CA LEU A 30 7.08 -0.63 -1.62
C LEU A 30 6.02 -1.68 -2.01
N GLY A 31 4.98 -1.30 -2.77
CA GLY A 31 3.90 -2.21 -3.14
C GLY A 31 3.09 -2.71 -1.93
N VAL A 32 3.01 -1.92 -0.85
CA VAL A 32 2.38 -2.29 0.43
C VAL A 32 0.89 -2.52 0.23
N PHE A 33 0.24 -1.73 -0.62
CA PHE A 33 -1.19 -1.87 -0.88
C PHE A 33 -1.52 -3.27 -1.44
N HIS A 34 -0.75 -3.73 -2.41
CA HIS A 34 -0.97 -5.02 -3.04
C HIS A 34 -0.59 -6.19 -2.13
N THR A 35 0.56 -6.10 -1.47
CA THR A 35 1.12 -7.18 -0.65
C THR A 35 0.46 -7.31 0.71
N HIS A 36 -0.13 -6.23 1.25
CA HIS A 36 -0.75 -6.23 2.58
C HIS A 36 -2.27 -6.01 2.50
N ALA A 37 -2.75 -4.93 1.85
CA ALA A 37 -4.18 -4.63 1.85
C ALA A 37 -4.97 -5.66 1.01
N VAL A 38 -4.57 -5.89 -0.25
CA VAL A 38 -5.23 -6.89 -1.11
C VAL A 38 -5.06 -8.29 -0.55
N ALA A 39 -3.84 -8.67 -0.14
CA ALA A 39 -3.57 -9.98 0.44
C ALA A 39 -4.35 -10.20 1.76
N GLY A 40 -4.45 -9.17 2.61
CA GLY A 40 -5.16 -9.22 3.89
C GLY A 40 -6.66 -9.39 3.72
N VAL A 41 -7.29 -8.60 2.83
CA VAL A 41 -8.71 -8.75 2.51
C VAL A 41 -8.99 -10.13 1.93
N LEU A 42 -8.16 -10.58 0.97
CA LEU A 42 -8.27 -11.91 0.40
C LEU A 42 -8.14 -13.00 1.48
N GLY A 43 -7.14 -12.90 2.36
CA GLY A 43 -6.93 -13.86 3.46
C GLY A 43 -8.13 -13.91 4.42
N GLY A 44 -8.71 -12.75 4.75
CA GLY A 44 -9.93 -12.66 5.55
C GLY A 44 -11.12 -13.36 4.87
N LEU A 45 -11.35 -13.10 3.58
CA LEU A 45 -12.42 -13.75 2.82
C LEU A 45 -12.22 -15.25 2.70
N LEU A 46 -11.00 -15.70 2.40
CA LEU A 46 -10.66 -17.13 2.33
C LEU A 46 -10.84 -17.81 3.68
N SER A 47 -10.52 -17.13 4.78
CA SER A 47 -10.81 -17.62 6.14
C SER A 47 -12.31 -17.82 6.35
N GLY A 48 -13.14 -16.87 5.91
CA GLY A 48 -14.60 -17.01 5.93
C GLY A 48 -15.11 -18.15 5.04
N PHE A 49 -14.40 -18.48 3.97
CA PHE A 49 -14.80 -19.55 3.06
C PHE A 49 -14.38 -20.94 3.56
N PHE A 50 -13.16 -21.08 4.07
CA PHE A 50 -12.52 -22.37 4.39
C PHE A 50 -12.43 -22.70 5.88
N ALA A 51 -12.99 -21.90 6.79
CA ALA A 51 -12.91 -22.18 8.23
C ALA A 51 -13.51 -23.57 8.59
N ARG A 52 -12.66 -24.49 9.07
CA ARG A 52 -13.05 -25.86 9.45
C ARG A 52 -13.78 -25.88 10.80
N PRO A 53 -14.98 -26.49 10.89
CA PRO A 53 -15.74 -26.58 12.15
C PRO A 53 -14.95 -27.23 13.31
N ASN A 54 -14.22 -28.31 13.04
CA ASN A 54 -13.44 -29.02 14.07
C ASN A 54 -12.33 -28.14 14.66
N LEU A 55 -11.63 -27.38 13.81
CA LEU A 55 -10.57 -26.48 14.25
C LEU A 55 -11.15 -25.29 15.02
N LEU A 56 -12.29 -24.75 14.57
CA LEU A 56 -12.99 -23.68 15.30
C LEU A 56 -13.42 -24.12 16.70
N ARG A 57 -13.97 -25.34 16.86
CA ARG A 57 -14.35 -25.87 18.17
C ARG A 57 -13.17 -26.09 19.11
N MET A 58 -12.00 -26.40 18.56
CA MET A 58 -10.77 -26.57 19.32
C MET A 58 -10.19 -25.23 19.78
N MET A 59 -10.24 -24.20 18.92
CA MET A 59 -9.67 -22.88 19.20
C MET A 59 -10.60 -21.97 20.00
N TYR A 60 -11.92 -22.12 19.81
CA TYR A 60 -12.92 -21.24 20.41
C TYR A 60 -13.88 -22.04 21.27
N ARG A 61 -13.91 -21.72 22.57
CA ARG A 61 -14.81 -22.34 23.56
C ARG A 61 -16.28 -21.88 23.45
N SER A 62 -16.54 -20.88 22.60
CA SER A 62 -17.84 -20.23 22.45
C SER A 62 -18.44 -20.51 21.06
N ASN A 63 -19.75 -20.76 21.01
CA ASN A 63 -20.51 -21.01 19.76
C ASN A 63 -20.83 -19.74 18.95
N ARG A 64 -20.19 -18.61 19.26
CA ARG A 64 -20.38 -17.33 18.55
C ARG A 64 -19.84 -17.34 17.10
N TYR A 65 -18.93 -18.26 16.77
CA TYR A 65 -18.28 -18.32 15.47
C TYR A 65 -18.96 -19.34 14.54
N GLY A 66 -19.09 -18.99 13.26
CA GLY A 66 -19.68 -19.86 12.24
C GLY A 66 -18.59 -20.64 11.47
N PRO A 67 -18.88 -21.87 11.01
CA PRO A 67 -18.00 -22.54 10.09
C PRO A 67 -17.96 -21.82 8.74
N GLY A 68 -16.91 -22.09 7.97
CA GLY A 68 -16.72 -21.46 6.67
C GLY A 68 -17.81 -21.85 5.67
N LEU A 69 -18.03 -20.99 4.68
CA LEU A 69 -19.09 -21.16 3.68
C LEU A 69 -19.03 -22.53 2.98
N LEU A 70 -17.84 -23.03 2.66
CA LEU A 70 -17.66 -24.32 1.98
C LEU A 70 -18.27 -25.49 2.77
N TYR A 71 -18.09 -25.51 4.09
CA TYR A 71 -18.61 -26.58 4.95
C TYR A 71 -20.12 -26.42 5.17
N CYS A 72 -20.60 -25.18 5.23
CA CYS A 72 -22.03 -24.88 5.36
C CYS A 72 -22.85 -25.31 4.13
N ILE A 73 -22.27 -25.22 2.93
CA ILE A 73 -22.88 -25.73 1.70
C ILE A 73 -23.06 -27.24 1.79
N LYS A 74 -22.03 -27.96 2.27
CA LYS A 74 -22.09 -29.41 2.46
C LYS A 74 -23.15 -29.83 3.48
N ASP A 75 -23.27 -29.09 4.58
CA ASP A 75 -24.20 -29.37 5.68
C ASP A 75 -25.61 -28.79 5.44
N ARG A 76 -25.91 -28.28 4.23
CA ARG A 76 -27.19 -27.64 3.83
C ARG A 76 -27.63 -26.48 4.74
N ASN A 77 -26.69 -25.85 5.45
CA ASN A 77 -26.97 -24.71 6.33
C ASN A 77 -26.28 -23.44 5.82
N LEU A 78 -26.74 -22.98 4.65
CA LEU A 78 -26.12 -21.86 3.95
C LEU A 78 -26.14 -20.55 4.75
N SER A 79 -27.21 -20.32 5.54
CA SER A 79 -27.38 -19.11 6.34
C SER A 79 -26.23 -18.88 7.32
N ARG A 80 -25.68 -19.93 7.95
CA ARG A 80 -24.53 -19.80 8.85
C ARG A 80 -23.25 -19.44 8.11
N GLY A 81 -23.04 -20.02 6.93
CA GLY A 81 -21.86 -19.75 6.10
C GLY A 81 -21.88 -18.35 5.51
N LEU A 82 -23.03 -17.89 5.03
CA LEU A 82 -23.21 -16.53 4.53
C LEU A 82 -23.02 -15.50 5.65
N ARG A 83 -23.52 -15.78 6.85
CA ARG A 83 -23.27 -14.93 8.02
C ARG A 83 -21.78 -14.83 8.35
N GLN A 84 -21.02 -15.93 8.23
CA GLN A 84 -19.57 -15.90 8.44
C GLN A 84 -18.86 -15.04 7.38
N MET A 85 -19.21 -15.19 6.10
CA MET A 85 -18.67 -14.34 5.03
C MET A 85 -19.00 -12.86 5.25
N TRP A 86 -20.23 -12.56 5.66
CA TRP A 86 -20.68 -11.22 5.97
C TRP A 86 -19.81 -10.57 7.05
N PHE A 87 -19.50 -11.29 8.14
CA PHE A 87 -18.61 -10.77 9.17
C PHE A 87 -17.18 -10.51 8.69
N GLN A 88 -16.64 -11.35 7.79
CA GLN A 88 -15.32 -11.09 7.20
C GLN A 88 -15.31 -9.82 6.35
N ILE A 89 -16.37 -9.59 5.57
CA ILE A 89 -16.53 -8.36 4.78
C ILE A 89 -16.68 -7.14 5.69
N LEU A 90 -17.53 -7.22 6.71
CA LEU A 90 -17.74 -6.14 7.68
C LEU A 90 -16.45 -5.78 8.42
N GLY A 91 -15.71 -6.79 8.86
CA GLY A 91 -14.40 -6.60 9.49
C GLY A 91 -13.39 -5.94 8.55
N ALA A 92 -13.32 -6.40 7.29
CA ALA A 92 -12.45 -5.79 6.28
C ALA A 92 -12.81 -4.33 6.02
N LEU A 93 -14.09 -4.02 5.82
CA LEU A 93 -14.57 -2.65 5.60
C LEU A 93 -14.28 -1.75 6.81
N PHE A 94 -14.50 -2.26 8.03
CA PHE A 94 -14.17 -1.53 9.24
C PHE A 94 -12.68 -1.19 9.31
N ILE A 95 -11.80 -2.17 9.07
CA ILE A 95 -10.34 -1.96 9.09
C ILE A 95 -9.93 -0.95 8.01
N ILE A 96 -10.47 -1.06 6.79
CA ILE A 96 -10.18 -0.13 5.69
C ILE A 96 -10.61 1.30 6.06
N ALA A 97 -11.86 1.47 6.50
CA ALA A 97 -12.40 2.78 6.85
C ALA A 97 -11.65 3.40 8.02
N TRP A 98 -11.38 2.61 9.07
CA TRP A 98 -10.64 3.05 10.24
C TRP A 98 -9.23 3.53 9.88
N ASN A 99 -8.47 2.72 9.13
CA ASN A 99 -7.12 3.09 8.73
C ASN A 99 -7.12 4.30 7.78
N ALA A 100 -8.03 4.36 6.82
CA ALA A 100 -8.12 5.52 5.93
C ALA A 100 -8.39 6.81 6.72
N VAL A 101 -9.38 6.81 7.62
CA VAL A 101 -9.75 8.01 8.39
C VAL A 101 -8.64 8.40 9.37
N VAL A 102 -8.15 7.45 10.17
CA VAL A 102 -7.18 7.76 11.24
C VAL A 102 -5.82 8.11 10.66
N THR A 103 -5.32 7.39 9.66
CA THR A 103 -4.02 7.70 9.04
C THR A 103 -4.08 9.04 8.32
N SER A 104 -5.15 9.34 7.56
CA SER A 104 -5.30 10.65 6.93
C SER A 104 -5.37 11.78 7.95
N LEU A 105 -6.06 11.60 9.07
CA LEU A 105 -6.10 12.59 10.15
C LEU A 105 -4.71 12.83 10.75
N ILE A 106 -3.97 11.77 11.05
CA ILE A 106 -2.60 11.87 11.60
C ILE A 106 -1.69 12.60 10.61
N CYS A 107 -1.67 12.18 9.35
CA CYS A 107 -0.85 12.83 8.31
C CYS A 107 -1.24 14.30 8.15
N PHE A 108 -2.53 14.63 8.13
CA PHE A 108 -3.00 16.01 8.03
C PHE A 108 -2.58 16.87 9.22
N LEU A 109 -2.60 16.33 10.44
CA LEU A 109 -2.16 17.06 11.62
C LEU A 109 -0.64 17.29 11.62
N ILE A 110 0.15 16.28 11.24
CA ILE A 110 1.61 16.40 11.15
C ILE A 110 2.01 17.36 10.03
N SER A 111 1.28 17.35 8.90
CA SER A 111 1.54 18.27 7.77
C SER A 111 1.33 19.74 8.12
N ARG A 112 0.82 20.07 9.31
CA ARG A 112 0.75 21.45 9.81
C ARG A 112 2.04 21.94 10.47
N ILE A 113 2.93 21.01 10.81
CA ILE A 113 4.18 21.29 11.53
C ILE A 113 5.39 21.03 10.63
N VAL A 114 5.36 19.96 9.84
CA VAL A 114 6.48 19.53 8.98
C VAL A 114 5.95 19.11 7.61
N ASP A 115 6.70 19.40 6.55
CA ASP A 115 6.40 18.89 5.20
C ASP A 115 6.65 17.38 5.15
N LEU A 116 5.58 16.61 4.89
CA LEU A 116 5.63 15.14 4.88
C LEU A 116 6.29 14.55 3.61
N ARG A 117 6.39 15.34 2.54
CA ARG A 117 6.99 14.94 1.27
C ARG A 117 7.95 16.03 0.84
N MET A 118 9.13 15.62 0.40
CA MET A 118 10.13 16.50 -0.17
C MET A 118 9.58 17.20 -1.44
N LYS A 119 10.16 18.35 -1.79
CA LYS A 119 9.76 19.08 -3.01
C LYS A 119 10.14 18.27 -4.25
N GLU A 120 9.39 18.44 -5.34
CA GLU A 120 9.60 17.67 -6.56
C GLU A 120 11.02 17.87 -7.14
N GLU A 121 11.57 19.08 -7.06
CA GLU A 121 12.93 19.40 -7.51
C GLU A 121 14.02 18.66 -6.71
N GLU A 122 13.81 18.47 -5.40
CA GLU A 122 14.74 17.76 -4.52
C GLU A 122 14.53 16.23 -4.62
N LEU A 123 13.30 15.78 -4.92
CA LEU A 123 12.96 14.38 -5.24
C LEU A 123 13.67 13.87 -6.50
N ASP A 124 13.81 14.73 -7.51
CA ASP A 124 14.54 14.39 -8.75
C ASP A 124 16.05 14.19 -8.51
N ILE A 125 16.64 14.92 -7.55
CA ILE A 125 18.05 14.78 -7.15
C ILE A 125 18.23 13.55 -6.25
N GLY A 126 17.30 13.32 -5.32
CA GLY A 126 17.30 12.17 -4.44
C GLY A 126 18.27 12.29 -3.27
N ASP A 127 19.08 11.25 -3.06
CA ASP A 127 19.92 11.07 -1.86
C ASP A 127 20.93 12.21 -1.68
N ASP A 128 21.52 12.71 -2.78
CA ASP A 128 22.47 13.83 -2.77
C ASP A 128 21.85 15.14 -2.22
N ALA A 129 20.55 15.39 -2.47
CA ALA A 129 19.87 16.58 -1.95
C ALA A 129 19.64 16.52 -0.43
N VAL A 130 19.51 15.32 0.14
CA VAL A 130 19.18 15.13 1.57
C VAL A 130 20.44 14.85 2.40
N HIS A 131 21.33 14.02 1.87
CA HIS A 131 22.49 13.47 2.57
C HIS A 131 23.83 13.97 2.02
N GLY A 132 23.87 14.56 0.83
CA GLY A 132 25.11 15.03 0.17
C GLY A 132 26.04 13.88 -0.25
N GLU A 133 25.47 12.68 -0.41
CA GLU A 133 26.16 11.48 -0.81
C GLU A 133 25.47 10.82 -2.02
N GLU A 134 26.25 10.19 -2.88
CA GLU A 134 25.71 9.31 -3.92
C GLU A 134 25.91 7.86 -3.53
N ALA A 135 24.82 7.09 -3.49
CA ALA A 135 24.85 5.66 -3.16
C ALA A 135 25.75 4.83 -4.10
N TYR A 136 25.93 5.26 -5.35
CA TYR A 136 26.79 4.61 -6.33
C TYR A 136 27.60 5.64 -7.13
N ALA A 137 28.86 5.85 -6.74
CA ALA A 137 29.83 6.62 -7.55
C ALA A 137 30.33 5.79 -8.75
N LEU A 138 29.45 5.52 -9.72
CA LEU A 138 29.79 4.79 -10.95
C LEU A 138 30.79 5.56 -11.84
N TRP A 139 30.89 6.88 -11.64
CA TRP A 139 31.94 7.73 -12.21
C TRP A 139 32.79 8.36 -11.11
N GLY A 140 33.59 7.53 -10.44
CA GLY A 140 34.65 7.99 -9.56
C GLY A 140 35.85 8.51 -10.35
N ASP A 141 35.76 9.70 -10.95
CA ASP A 141 36.93 10.48 -11.39
C ASP A 141 37.51 11.35 -10.26
N GLY A 142 37.18 11.06 -8.99
CA GLY A 142 37.79 11.71 -7.83
C GLY A 142 37.54 13.21 -7.72
N GLU A 143 36.62 13.77 -8.51
CA GLU A 143 36.28 15.18 -8.41
C GLU A 143 35.37 15.42 -7.20
N LYS A 144 35.95 16.07 -6.19
CA LYS A 144 35.18 16.70 -5.12
C LYS A 144 34.43 17.87 -5.75
N THR A 145 33.12 17.78 -5.93
CA THR A 145 32.30 18.94 -6.30
C THR A 145 32.54 20.05 -5.28
N PRO A 146 33.11 21.21 -5.67
CA PRO A 146 33.28 22.30 -4.72
C PRO A 146 31.89 22.81 -4.33
N ALA A 147 31.69 23.05 -3.04
CA ALA A 147 30.45 23.59 -2.49
C ALA A 147 29.98 24.77 -3.34
N SER A 148 28.80 24.64 -3.95
CA SER A 148 28.28 25.68 -4.84
C SER A 148 27.89 26.92 -4.03
N ILE A 149 28.80 27.89 -3.96
CA ILE A 149 28.44 29.25 -3.55
C ILE A 149 27.66 29.86 -4.73
N ARG A 150 26.36 29.58 -4.77
CA ARG A 150 25.45 30.10 -5.79
C ARG A 150 25.23 31.60 -5.56
N LYS A 151 26.13 32.43 -6.07
CA LYS A 151 25.84 33.87 -6.24
C LYS A 151 24.72 34.00 -7.26
N HIS A 152 23.52 34.27 -6.77
CA HIS A 152 22.35 34.58 -7.58
C HIS A 152 22.62 35.84 -8.39
N MET A 153 23.00 35.69 -9.66
CA MET A 153 23.05 36.79 -10.61
C MET A 153 21.85 36.63 -11.55
N ARG A 154 20.79 37.40 -11.30
CA ARG A 154 19.63 37.51 -12.19
C ARG A 154 20.07 38.28 -13.43
N ILE A 155 20.14 37.62 -14.58
CA ILE A 155 20.20 38.27 -15.88
C ILE A 155 18.77 38.30 -16.43
N PRO A 156 18.19 39.47 -16.71
CA PRO A 156 16.84 39.56 -17.26
C PRO A 156 16.85 39.10 -18.72
N SER A 157 16.05 38.09 -19.05
CA SER A 157 15.86 37.59 -20.41
C SER A 157 14.94 38.52 -21.20
N ILE A 158 15.50 39.56 -21.83
CA ILE A 158 14.83 40.24 -22.94
C ILE A 158 15.04 39.38 -24.19
N GLY A 159 13.94 38.80 -24.66
CA GLY A 159 13.77 38.38 -26.05
C GLY A 159 14.45 37.07 -26.45
N ARG A 160 13.77 35.94 -26.23
CA ARG A 160 13.95 34.76 -27.09
C ARG A 160 12.61 34.26 -27.60
N ARG A 161 12.43 34.41 -28.92
CA ARG A 161 11.28 33.95 -29.72
C ARG A 161 11.07 32.44 -29.55
N GLN A 162 9.82 32.04 -29.33
CA GLN A 162 9.38 30.65 -29.47
C GLN A 162 9.35 30.25 -30.96
N LYS A 163 9.88 29.07 -31.25
CA LYS A 163 9.46 28.20 -32.35
C LYS A 163 9.14 26.85 -31.75
#